data_AF-A0A1X2J227-F1
#
_entry.id   AF-A0A1X2J227-F1
#
_cell.length_a   1.000
_cell.length_b   1.000
_cell.length_c   1.000
_cell.angle_alpha   90.00
_cell.angle_beta   90.00
_cell.angle_gamma   90.00
#
_symmetry.space_group_name_H-M   'P 1'
#
loop_
_entity.id
_entity.type
_entity.pdbx_description
1 polymer ?
#
loop_
_entity_poly.entity_id
_entity_poly.type
_entity_poly.pdbx_seq_one_letter_code
_entity_poly.pdbx_strand_id
1 'polypeptide(L)'
;MNKLPVGIAGQYSVAFLNSGSLIFATSIITLIPLYSVLDTVFQSTEAQIQNVCTHVDETAKQIHQFPFMMQQYLNVIEKSILDNIRKAMLGLVTIIEAIILWFVDVYKSTYRCLLAFAINTALAIITSIAAPLQKATASMLKDVDSAADTIGSLFNQSDTSLVPTSVSNWTQTMQDTQIRVNQWTNGTDQLHQWLSKPFENCDTVAMVDSLQDTKIKVKYILNVAIGLLVGAIFLSILARLLYIRYCHRYLRRLRYKVIDCLAAPPSITTDHAPKPLFDSHIPPNIPRDYISAQNAIQARYSDACQNPVLASIVYRSPEHVVRPPSLWHRWLLFLFQTPIFPYCLCLSLVGLITIYSLLAVIRSPSSVLPTTMEELDIYTDHWFQTTIQNTTQHIQQNIGEQWRTTNQWIDDSETMINEQLFGTIREFAVPINATLDNMIQHMSELITVAVEDTIMETPATGLLDCLILNKLDSLQQGVEWLIRNGGVQLPRIQHLSIPFTVAPHLNIVPSKTILRAIENHLQSQAYIYWLFLSMWTICAMIGLVYVLATNSKYEGTTDNGRFIT
;
A
#
# COMPACT_ATOMS: atom_id res chain seq x y z
N MET A 1 32.44 -62.91 -29.94
CA MET A 1 32.53 -61.90 -31.01
C MET A 1 31.13 -61.32 -31.22
N ASN A 2 30.83 -60.12 -30.73
CA ASN A 2 29.69 -59.33 -31.20
C ASN A 2 29.88 -57.87 -30.76
N LYS A 3 29.75 -56.97 -31.74
CA LYS A 3 30.12 -55.54 -31.76
C LYS A 3 31.63 -55.31 -31.80
N LEU A 4 32.18 -55.25 -33.03
CA LEU A 4 33.36 -54.40 -33.24
C LEU A 4 32.98 -52.99 -32.74
N PRO A 5 33.82 -52.35 -31.90
CA PRO A 5 33.60 -50.97 -31.54
C PRO A 5 33.54 -50.18 -32.85
N VAL A 6 32.56 -49.28 -32.96
CA VAL A 6 32.50 -48.27 -34.01
C VAL A 6 33.93 -47.81 -34.28
N GLY A 7 34.37 -47.85 -35.55
CA GLY A 7 35.73 -47.47 -35.93
C GLY A 7 36.06 -46.10 -35.35
N ILE A 8 37.35 -45.81 -35.14
CA ILE A 8 37.82 -44.57 -34.49
C ILE A 8 37.13 -43.32 -35.09
N ALA A 9 36.94 -43.29 -36.41
CA ALA A 9 36.20 -42.24 -37.12
C ALA A 9 34.74 -42.06 -36.63
N GLY A 10 34.01 -43.15 -36.39
CA GLY A 10 32.65 -43.07 -35.87
C GLY A 10 32.56 -42.77 -34.36
N GLN A 11 33.63 -42.99 -33.58
CA GLN A 11 33.69 -42.47 -32.20
C GLN A 11 33.90 -40.96 -32.17
N TYR A 12 34.64 -40.42 -33.16
CA TYR A 12 34.79 -38.98 -33.33
C TYR A 12 33.49 -38.30 -33.82
N SER A 13 32.73 -38.94 -34.71
CA SER A 13 31.46 -38.36 -35.20
C SER A 13 30.39 -38.24 -34.12
N VAL A 14 30.40 -39.11 -33.12
CA VAL A 14 29.45 -39.12 -31.99
C VAL A 14 30.04 -38.42 -30.75
N ALA A 15 31.22 -37.80 -30.85
CA ALA A 15 31.89 -37.18 -29.70
C ALA A 15 31.08 -36.05 -29.04
N PHE A 16 30.17 -35.40 -29.80
CA PHE A 16 29.28 -34.37 -29.27
C PHE A 16 28.14 -34.93 -28.39
N LEU A 17 27.80 -36.22 -28.51
CA LEU A 17 26.83 -36.92 -27.67
C LEU A 17 27.50 -37.47 -26.39
N ASN A 18 28.57 -36.82 -25.92
CA ASN A 18 29.19 -37.15 -24.66
C ASN A 18 28.24 -36.88 -23.48
N SER A 19 28.49 -37.52 -22.36
CA SER A 19 27.70 -37.30 -21.15
C SER A 19 27.78 -35.88 -20.62
N GLY A 20 28.95 -35.25 -20.68
CA GLY A 20 29.11 -33.87 -20.24
C GLY A 20 28.24 -32.91 -21.05
N SER A 21 28.23 -33.05 -22.38
CA SER A 21 27.43 -32.20 -23.26
C SER A 21 25.93 -32.42 -23.08
N LEU A 22 25.50 -33.68 -22.89
CA LEU A 22 24.09 -33.98 -22.57
C LEU A 22 23.65 -33.40 -21.23
N ILE A 23 24.48 -33.48 -20.19
CA ILE A 23 24.19 -32.91 -18.86
C ILE A 23 23.98 -31.40 -18.96
N PHE A 24 24.93 -30.67 -19.55
CA PHE A 24 24.80 -29.22 -19.70
C PHE A 24 23.64 -28.84 -20.63
N ALA A 25 23.37 -29.62 -21.69
CA ALA A 25 22.21 -29.41 -22.55
C ALA A 25 20.89 -29.57 -21.78
N THR A 26 20.76 -30.60 -20.93
CA THR A 26 19.57 -30.75 -20.08
C THR A 26 19.41 -29.61 -19.08
N SER A 27 20.51 -29.11 -18.50
CA SER A 27 20.47 -27.94 -17.62
C SER A 27 20.01 -26.68 -18.36
N ILE A 28 20.47 -26.45 -19.60
CA ILE A 28 19.99 -25.35 -20.43
C ILE A 28 18.50 -25.49 -20.72
N ILE A 29 18.04 -26.69 -21.11
CA ILE A 29 16.62 -26.96 -21.39
C ILE A 29 15.75 -26.62 -20.17
N THR A 30 16.20 -26.94 -18.95
CA THR A 30 15.46 -26.60 -17.72
C THR A 30 15.45 -25.11 -17.38
N LEU A 31 16.37 -24.30 -17.93
CA LEU A 31 16.42 -22.85 -17.74
C LEU A 31 15.55 -22.09 -18.74
N ILE A 32 15.21 -22.66 -19.90
CA ILE A 32 14.40 -21.99 -20.92
C ILE A 32 13.02 -21.53 -20.40
N PRO A 33 12.26 -22.34 -19.63
CA PRO A 33 10.97 -21.92 -19.08
C PRO A 33 11.05 -20.70 -18.15
N LEU A 34 12.24 -20.37 -17.63
CA LEU A 34 12.42 -19.18 -16.81
C LEU A 34 12.17 -17.89 -17.60
N TYR A 35 12.43 -17.86 -18.91
CA TYR A 35 12.11 -16.69 -19.75
C TYR A 35 10.61 -16.43 -19.80
N SER A 36 9.80 -17.47 -19.97
CA SER A 36 8.34 -17.29 -20.01
C SER A 36 7.80 -16.83 -18.67
N VAL A 37 8.32 -17.36 -17.55
CA VAL A 37 7.94 -16.89 -16.21
C VAL A 37 8.30 -15.42 -16.04
N LEU A 38 9.50 -15.04 -16.47
CA LEU A 38 9.98 -13.66 -16.39
C LEU A 38 9.09 -12.72 -17.22
N ASP A 39 8.79 -13.09 -18.47
CA ASP A 39 7.94 -12.28 -19.35
C ASP A 39 6.52 -12.14 -18.79
N THR A 40 5.91 -13.21 -18.29
CA THR A 40 4.56 -13.15 -17.66
C THR A 40 4.55 -12.27 -16.42
N VAL A 41 5.55 -12.38 -15.55
CA VAL A 41 5.62 -11.55 -14.34
C VAL A 41 5.80 -10.08 -14.69
N PHE A 42 6.74 -9.74 -15.59
CA PHE A 42 6.94 -8.34 -15.99
C PHE A 42 5.74 -7.74 -16.74
N GLN A 43 5.08 -8.51 -17.62
CA GLN A 43 3.85 -8.05 -18.29
C GLN A 43 2.71 -7.81 -17.31
N SER A 44 2.55 -8.69 -16.31
CA SER A 44 1.57 -8.51 -15.25
C SER A 44 1.86 -7.23 -14.44
N THR A 45 3.13 -6.97 -14.12
CA THR A 45 3.52 -5.76 -13.39
C THR A 45 3.28 -4.49 -14.23
N GLU A 46 3.61 -4.53 -15.52
CA GLU A 46 3.36 -3.41 -16.44
C GLU A 46 1.87 -3.08 -16.54
N ALA A 47 1.01 -4.10 -16.70
CA ALA A 47 -0.43 -3.91 -16.73
C ALA A 47 -0.98 -3.35 -15.41
N GLN A 48 -0.43 -3.78 -14.26
CA GLN A 48 -0.81 -3.22 -12.97
C GLN A 48 -0.40 -1.76 -12.83
N ILE A 49 0.81 -1.38 -13.26
CA ILE A 49 1.29 0.00 -13.24
C ILE A 49 0.41 0.89 -14.12
N GLN A 50 0.08 0.45 -15.33
CA GLN A 50 -0.83 1.18 -16.23
C GLN A 50 -2.23 1.34 -15.62
N ASN A 51 -2.72 0.32 -14.93
CA ASN A 51 -4.00 0.37 -14.24
C ASN A 51 -4.00 1.30 -13.01
N VAL A 52 -2.84 1.65 -12.43
CA VAL A 52 -2.77 2.63 -11.32
C VAL A 52 -3.39 3.95 -11.77
N CYS A 53 -2.95 4.48 -12.91
CA CYS A 53 -3.41 5.78 -13.38
C CYS A 53 -4.87 5.77 -13.83
N THR A 54 -5.37 4.65 -14.35
CA THR A 54 -6.80 4.53 -14.67
C THR A 54 -7.65 4.55 -13.40
N HIS A 55 -7.22 3.89 -12.31
CA HIS A 55 -7.94 3.93 -11.03
C HIS A 55 -7.89 5.32 -10.39
N VAL A 56 -6.76 6.01 -10.49
CA VAL A 56 -6.61 7.40 -10.02
C VAL A 56 -7.54 8.31 -10.82
N ASP A 57 -7.60 8.14 -12.15
CA ASP A 57 -8.50 8.88 -13.03
C ASP A 57 -9.98 8.61 -12.71
N GLU A 58 -10.37 7.35 -12.51
CA GLU A 58 -11.73 6.98 -12.10
C GLU A 58 -12.11 7.54 -10.72
N THR A 59 -11.18 7.51 -9.76
CA THR A 59 -11.40 8.07 -8.41
C THR A 59 -11.49 9.60 -8.47
N ALA A 60 -10.63 10.24 -9.26
CA ALA A 60 -10.66 11.69 -9.45
C ALA A 60 -11.90 12.14 -10.24
N LYS A 61 -12.47 11.33 -11.13
CA LYS A 61 -13.78 11.61 -11.74
C LYS A 61 -14.90 11.71 -10.71
N GLN A 62 -14.79 11.09 -9.55
CA GLN A 62 -15.78 11.27 -8.47
C GLN A 62 -15.80 12.71 -7.94
N ILE A 63 -14.74 13.51 -8.16
CA ILE A 63 -14.69 14.93 -7.80
C ILE A 63 -15.70 15.76 -8.63
N HIS A 64 -16.22 15.26 -9.77
CA HIS A 64 -17.36 15.90 -10.43
C HIS A 64 -18.63 15.98 -9.55
N GLN A 65 -18.72 15.20 -8.47
CA GLN A 65 -19.80 15.31 -7.50
C GLN A 65 -19.61 16.49 -6.53
N PHE A 66 -18.46 17.16 -6.57
CA PHE A 66 -18.18 18.28 -5.68
C PHE A 66 -19.21 19.43 -5.81
N PRO A 67 -19.56 19.94 -7.01
CA PRO A 67 -20.62 20.93 -7.16
C PRO A 67 -21.96 20.49 -6.54
N PHE A 68 -22.31 19.21 -6.68
CA PHE A 68 -23.54 18.68 -6.09
C PHE A 68 -23.49 18.70 -4.55
N MET A 69 -22.36 18.29 -3.95
CA MET A 69 -22.16 18.37 -2.51
C MET A 69 -22.21 19.82 -2.02
N MET A 70 -21.54 20.74 -2.72
CA MET A 70 -21.59 22.17 -2.41
C MET A 70 -23.02 22.71 -2.50
N GLN A 71 -23.78 22.35 -3.54
CA GLN A 71 -25.18 22.75 -3.69
C GLN A 71 -26.04 22.29 -2.51
N GLN A 72 -25.81 21.07 -2.00
CA GLN A 72 -26.53 20.56 -0.84
C GLN A 72 -26.27 21.41 0.41
N TYR A 73 -25.02 21.85 0.63
CA TYR A 73 -24.68 22.76 1.72
C TYR A 73 -25.28 24.16 1.52
N LEU A 74 -25.21 24.70 0.30
CA LEU A 74 -25.82 25.99 -0.03
C LEU A 74 -27.33 26.01 0.26
N ASN A 75 -28.04 24.93 -0.06
CA ASN A 75 -29.47 24.81 0.25
C ASN A 75 -29.74 24.81 1.77
N VAL A 76 -28.83 24.27 2.59
CA VAL A 76 -28.95 24.30 4.06
C VAL A 76 -28.71 25.72 4.58
N ILE A 77 -27.69 26.41 4.05
CA ILE A 77 -27.39 27.80 4.40
C ILE A 77 -28.57 28.70 4.00
N GLU A 78 -29.09 28.57 2.77
CA GLU A 78 -30.25 29.33 2.27
C GLU A 78 -31.46 29.16 3.18
N LYS A 79 -31.80 27.91 3.54
CA LYS A 79 -32.89 27.63 4.48
C LYS A 79 -32.65 28.26 5.84
N SER A 80 -31.42 28.17 6.36
CA SER A 80 -31.07 28.79 7.64
C SER A 80 -31.21 30.31 7.59
N ILE A 81 -30.79 30.95 6.49
CA ILE A 81 -30.95 32.39 6.28
C ILE A 81 -32.44 32.74 6.23
N LEU A 82 -33.23 32.04 5.42
CA LEU A 82 -34.67 32.28 5.29
C LEU A 82 -35.41 32.08 6.62
N ASP A 83 -35.08 31.04 7.38
CA ASP A 83 -35.69 30.80 8.69
C ASP A 83 -35.30 31.88 9.70
N ASN A 84 -34.04 32.32 9.69
CA ASN A 84 -33.57 33.40 10.55
C ASN A 84 -34.21 34.74 10.19
N ILE A 85 -34.31 35.07 8.89
CA ILE A 85 -35.03 36.26 8.40
C ILE A 85 -36.52 36.17 8.73
N ARG A 86 -37.13 35.00 8.58
CA ARG A 86 -38.53 34.77 8.94
C ARG A 86 -38.75 34.98 10.43
N LYS A 87 -37.87 34.45 11.29
CA LYS A 87 -37.91 34.69 12.73
C LYS A 87 -37.71 36.17 13.06
N ALA A 88 -36.83 36.87 12.36
CA ALA A 88 -36.62 38.31 12.53
C ALA A 88 -37.85 39.12 12.08
N MET A 89 -38.44 38.81 10.93
CA MET A 89 -39.68 39.43 10.44
C MET A 89 -40.86 39.13 11.36
N LEU A 90 -41.01 37.89 11.81
CA LEU A 90 -42.01 37.54 12.82
C LEU A 90 -41.73 38.29 14.12
N GLY A 91 -40.47 38.46 14.50
CA GLY A 91 -40.05 39.35 15.57
C GLY A 91 -40.60 40.77 15.38
N LEU A 92 -40.32 41.41 14.24
CA LEU A 92 -40.82 42.75 13.90
C LEU A 92 -42.36 42.83 13.90
N VAL A 93 -43.05 41.83 13.38
CA VAL A 93 -44.51 41.78 13.37
C VAL A 93 -45.06 41.58 14.79
N THR A 94 -44.45 40.72 15.60
CA THR A 94 -44.83 40.54 17.02
C THR A 94 -44.55 41.79 17.84
N ILE A 95 -43.53 42.58 17.50
CA ILE A 95 -43.29 43.89 18.11
C ILE A 95 -44.43 44.85 17.76
N ILE A 96 -44.87 44.91 16.51
CA ILE A 96 -46.01 45.76 16.10
C ILE A 96 -47.30 45.29 16.77
N GLU A 97 -47.57 43.99 16.81
CA GLU A 97 -48.72 43.41 17.49
C GLU A 97 -48.67 43.72 19.00
N ALA A 98 -47.51 43.56 19.64
CA ALA A 98 -47.30 43.91 21.04
C ALA A 98 -47.50 45.40 21.29
N ILE A 99 -47.06 46.30 20.41
CA ILE A 99 -47.30 47.75 20.52
C ILE A 99 -48.79 48.07 20.41
N ILE A 100 -49.51 47.45 19.48
CA ILE A 100 -50.96 47.67 19.30
C ILE A 100 -51.74 47.12 20.50
N LEU A 101 -51.43 45.90 20.95
CA LEU A 101 -52.04 45.29 22.13
C LEU A 101 -51.71 46.09 23.40
N TRP A 102 -50.46 46.51 23.55
CA TRP A 102 -50.03 47.42 24.61
C TRP A 102 -50.84 48.72 24.55
N PHE A 103 -50.99 49.37 23.41
CA PHE A 103 -51.78 50.60 23.30
C PHE A 103 -53.25 50.37 23.70
N VAL A 104 -53.85 49.25 23.28
CA VAL A 104 -55.22 48.88 23.67
C VAL A 104 -55.33 48.60 25.17
N ASP A 105 -54.36 47.90 25.75
CA ASP A 105 -54.30 47.58 27.18
C ASP A 105 -53.99 48.83 28.02
N VAL A 106 -53.20 49.76 27.51
CA VAL A 106 -52.97 51.09 28.09
C VAL A 106 -54.28 51.83 28.17
N TYR A 107 -55.10 51.86 27.10
CA TYR A 107 -56.41 52.52 27.10
C TYR A 107 -57.41 51.86 28.05
N LYS A 108 -57.55 50.53 27.98
CA LYS A 108 -58.46 49.76 28.83
C LYS A 108 -58.05 49.84 30.30
N SER A 109 -56.76 49.69 30.58
CA SER A 109 -56.19 49.80 31.93
C SER A 109 -56.36 51.21 32.45
N THR A 110 -56.02 52.26 31.69
CA THR A 110 -56.27 53.67 32.11
C THR A 110 -57.71 53.88 32.54
N TYR A 111 -58.67 53.40 31.75
CA TYR A 111 -60.08 53.52 32.10
C TYR A 111 -60.43 52.79 33.40
N ARG A 112 -59.92 51.56 33.59
CA ARG A 112 -60.09 50.77 34.83
C ARG A 112 -59.41 51.41 36.03
N CYS A 113 -58.19 51.93 35.88
CA CYS A 113 -57.42 52.60 36.94
C CYS A 113 -58.10 53.91 37.35
N LEU A 114 -58.54 54.74 36.40
CA LEU A 114 -59.28 55.98 36.68
C LEU A 114 -60.62 55.70 37.38
N LEU A 115 -61.33 54.66 36.95
CA LEU A 115 -62.59 54.24 37.59
C LEU A 115 -62.33 53.72 39.02
N ALA A 116 -61.33 52.85 39.21
CA ALA A 116 -60.94 52.33 40.51
C ALA A 116 -60.49 53.45 41.46
N PHE A 117 -59.70 54.40 40.96
CA PHE A 117 -59.31 55.57 41.72
C PHE A 117 -60.50 56.47 42.07
N ALA A 118 -61.42 56.74 41.15
CA ALA A 118 -62.61 57.52 41.45
C ALA A 118 -63.46 56.87 42.55
N ILE A 119 -63.59 55.53 42.53
CA ILE A 119 -64.29 54.76 43.56
C ILE A 119 -63.54 54.80 44.90
N ASN A 120 -62.23 54.52 44.89
CA ASN A 120 -61.40 54.50 46.11
C ASN A 120 -61.26 55.89 46.72
N THR A 121 -61.19 56.94 45.90
CA THR A 121 -61.16 58.33 46.33
C THR A 121 -62.51 58.76 46.89
N ALA A 122 -63.62 58.40 46.24
CA ALA A 122 -64.97 58.65 46.78
C ALA A 122 -65.18 57.99 48.16
N LEU A 123 -64.50 56.87 48.43
CA LEU A 123 -64.49 56.20 49.73
C LEU A 123 -63.52 56.85 50.75
N ALA A 124 -62.47 57.54 50.29
CA ALA A 124 -61.43 58.18 51.12
C ALA A 124 -61.68 59.68 51.42
N ILE A 125 -62.58 60.36 50.70
CA ILE A 125 -62.93 61.78 50.93
C ILE A 125 -63.80 61.91 52.20
N ILE A 126 -63.18 61.90 53.37
CA ILE A 126 -63.72 62.49 54.61
C ILE A 126 -62.74 63.49 55.26
N THR A 127 -61.47 63.57 54.86
CA THR A 127 -60.53 64.55 55.44
C THR A 127 -59.69 65.28 54.40
N SER A 128 -59.56 66.59 54.61
CA SER A 128 -58.81 67.54 53.79
C SER A 128 -57.38 67.08 53.53
N ILE A 129 -56.83 67.43 52.36
CA ILE A 129 -55.44 67.85 52.10
C ILE A 129 -55.24 67.90 50.57
N ALA A 130 -55.04 69.10 50.01
CA ALA A 130 -54.78 69.31 48.57
C ALA A 130 -53.34 69.80 48.28
N ALA A 131 -52.57 70.17 49.30
CA ALA A 131 -51.25 70.81 49.14
C ALA A 131 -50.10 69.85 48.74
N PRO A 132 -49.94 68.64 49.30
CA PRO A 132 -48.91 67.68 48.90
C PRO A 132 -49.10 67.22 47.45
N LEU A 133 -50.37 67.05 47.04
CA LEU A 133 -50.75 66.59 45.71
C LEU A 133 -50.27 67.57 44.62
N GLN A 134 -50.41 68.88 44.83
CA GLN A 134 -49.99 69.88 43.85
C GLN A 134 -48.47 69.90 43.65
N LYS A 135 -47.71 69.69 44.74
CA LYS A 135 -46.23 69.66 44.69
C LYS A 135 -45.73 68.38 44.01
N ALA A 136 -46.35 67.24 44.29
CA ALA A 136 -46.07 65.97 43.63
C ALA A 136 -46.33 66.07 42.12
N THR A 137 -47.51 66.56 41.72
CA THR A 137 -47.88 66.73 40.30
C THR A 137 -46.94 67.67 39.55
N ALA A 138 -46.52 68.77 40.18
CA ALA A 138 -45.60 69.72 39.54
C ALA A 138 -44.18 69.15 39.33
N SER A 139 -43.68 68.35 40.29
CA SER A 139 -42.38 67.67 40.14
C SER A 139 -42.46 66.59 39.06
N MET A 140 -43.53 65.79 39.07
CA MET A 140 -43.78 64.76 38.07
C MET A 140 -43.86 65.33 36.65
N LEU A 141 -44.53 66.47 36.46
CA LEU A 141 -44.62 67.14 35.15
C LEU A 141 -43.24 67.57 34.64
N LYS A 142 -42.38 68.08 35.53
CA LYS A 142 -41.01 68.50 35.17
C LYS A 142 -40.12 67.33 34.78
N ASP A 143 -40.27 66.19 35.45
CA ASP A 143 -39.48 64.99 35.16
C ASP A 143 -39.97 64.30 33.88
N VAL A 144 -41.29 64.31 33.63
CA VAL A 144 -41.88 63.92 32.35
C VAL A 144 -41.37 64.82 31.22
N ASP A 145 -41.27 66.14 31.42
CA ASP A 145 -40.68 67.05 30.44
C ASP A 145 -39.21 66.72 30.19
N SER A 146 -38.42 66.40 31.21
CA SER A 146 -37.01 66.03 31.04
C SER A 146 -36.80 64.70 30.28
N ALA A 147 -37.69 63.72 30.53
CA ALA A 147 -37.70 62.46 29.80
C ALA A 147 -38.21 62.67 28.36
N ALA A 148 -39.23 63.51 28.18
CA ALA A 148 -39.74 63.89 26.87
C ALA A 148 -38.72 64.70 26.06
N ASP A 149 -37.88 65.51 26.69
CA ASP A 149 -36.77 66.22 26.04
C ASP A 149 -35.63 65.27 25.67
N THR A 150 -35.35 64.26 26.51
CA THR A 150 -34.35 63.23 26.20
C THR A 150 -34.82 62.38 25.00
N ILE A 151 -36.06 61.91 25.04
CA ILE A 151 -36.72 61.20 23.94
C ILE A 151 -36.84 62.12 22.71
N GLY A 152 -37.22 63.37 22.93
CA GLY A 152 -37.34 64.40 21.91
C GLY A 152 -36.01 64.73 21.25
N SER A 153 -34.89 64.67 21.94
CA SER A 153 -33.55 64.83 21.36
C SER A 153 -33.12 63.61 20.54
N LEU A 154 -33.52 62.40 20.94
CA LEU A 154 -33.34 61.18 20.13
C LEU A 154 -34.14 61.26 18.82
N PHE A 155 -35.34 61.84 18.84
CA PHE A 155 -36.17 62.02 17.65
C PHE A 155 -35.90 63.33 16.87
N ASN A 156 -35.42 64.41 17.48
CA ASN A 156 -35.05 65.66 16.79
C ASN A 156 -33.69 65.55 16.07
N GLN A 157 -32.97 64.45 16.26
CA GLN A 157 -31.86 64.05 15.40
C GLN A 157 -32.35 63.29 14.15
N SER A 158 -33.58 63.52 13.70
CA SER A 158 -34.11 63.00 12.44
C SER A 158 -34.36 64.13 11.44
N ASP A 159 -33.31 64.48 10.67
CA ASP A 159 -33.52 65.07 9.35
C ASP A 159 -34.17 64.01 8.43
N THR A 160 -34.86 64.47 7.39
CA THR A 160 -35.58 63.68 6.37
C THR A 160 -34.71 62.75 5.51
N SER A 161 -33.47 62.51 5.92
CA SER A 161 -32.55 61.43 5.53
C SER A 161 -32.82 60.12 6.30
N LEU A 162 -34.09 59.86 6.67
CA LEU A 162 -34.68 58.82 7.54
C LEU A 162 -34.31 57.33 7.31
N VAL A 163 -33.28 57.07 6.53
CA VAL A 163 -32.52 55.83 6.53
C VAL A 163 -31.31 56.11 7.43
N PRO A 164 -31.20 55.51 8.64
CA PRO A 164 -29.99 55.63 9.46
C PRO A 164 -28.75 55.47 8.56
N THR A 165 -27.67 56.22 8.79
CA THR A 165 -26.43 56.08 7.98
C THR A 165 -25.97 54.61 7.88
N SER A 166 -26.30 53.79 8.88
CA SER A 166 -26.11 52.34 8.86
C SER A 166 -26.96 51.59 7.82
N VAL A 167 -28.21 52.00 7.53
CA VAL A 167 -29.07 51.37 6.51
C VAL A 167 -28.69 51.82 5.10
N SER A 168 -28.17 53.05 4.91
CA SER A 168 -27.53 53.45 3.65
C SER A 168 -26.20 52.72 3.43
N ASN A 169 -25.41 52.53 4.49
CA ASN A 169 -24.21 51.70 4.46
C ASN A 169 -24.55 50.23 4.16
N TRP A 170 -25.64 49.69 4.71
CA TRP A 170 -26.12 48.35 4.43
C TRP A 170 -26.51 48.17 2.97
N THR A 171 -27.18 49.17 2.38
CA THR A 171 -27.54 49.14 0.94
C THR A 171 -26.31 49.09 0.04
N GLN A 172 -25.29 49.89 0.33
CA GLN A 172 -23.99 49.82 -0.37
C GLN A 172 -23.28 48.49 -0.12
N THR A 173 -23.30 48.00 1.11
CA THR A 173 -22.66 46.72 1.47
C THR A 173 -23.34 45.54 0.79
N MET A 174 -24.68 45.59 0.60
CA MET A 174 -25.42 44.60 -0.18
C MET A 174 -25.08 44.65 -1.66
N GLN A 175 -24.90 45.84 -2.25
CA GLN A 175 -24.43 45.98 -3.62
C GLN A 175 -23.00 45.42 -3.79
N ASP A 176 -22.10 45.73 -2.86
CA ASP A 176 -20.72 45.24 -2.86
C ASP A 176 -20.66 43.71 -2.65
N THR A 177 -21.55 43.17 -1.82
CA THR A 177 -21.72 41.72 -1.64
C THR A 177 -22.25 41.06 -2.91
N GLN A 178 -23.19 41.68 -3.62
CA GLN A 178 -23.64 41.18 -4.93
C GLN A 178 -22.50 41.15 -5.94
N ILE A 179 -21.61 42.16 -5.94
CA ILE A 179 -20.42 42.19 -6.80
C ILE A 179 -19.45 41.06 -6.43
N ARG A 180 -19.16 40.88 -5.14
CA ARG A 180 -18.31 39.78 -4.64
C ARG A 180 -18.89 38.41 -4.98
N VAL A 181 -20.19 38.23 -4.80
CA VAL A 181 -20.89 36.99 -5.16
C VAL A 181 -20.78 36.73 -6.65
N ASN A 182 -21.07 37.72 -7.49
CA ASN A 182 -20.96 37.59 -8.95
C ASN A 182 -19.52 37.27 -9.40
N GLN A 183 -18.51 37.86 -8.76
CA GLN A 183 -17.09 37.57 -9.01
C GLN A 183 -16.73 36.13 -8.59
N TRP A 184 -17.22 35.67 -7.45
CA TRP A 184 -17.01 34.31 -6.96
C TRP A 184 -17.74 33.27 -7.82
N THR A 185 -18.98 33.53 -8.25
CA THR A 185 -19.77 32.60 -9.08
C THR A 185 -19.35 32.55 -10.55
N ASN A 186 -18.82 33.64 -11.12
CA ASN A 186 -18.31 33.66 -12.49
C ASN A 186 -16.90 33.05 -12.64
N GLY A 187 -16.23 32.71 -11.53
CA GLY A 187 -14.92 32.07 -11.53
C GLY A 187 -15.00 30.57 -11.85
N THR A 188 -15.43 30.20 -13.07
CA THR A 188 -15.55 28.79 -13.50
C THR A 188 -14.21 28.08 -13.77
N ASP A 189 -13.08 28.77 -13.71
CA ASP A 189 -11.80 28.21 -14.17
C ASP A 189 -11.00 27.48 -13.08
N GLN A 190 -11.16 27.82 -11.80
CA GLN A 190 -10.34 27.23 -10.73
C GLN A 190 -10.69 25.77 -10.48
N LEU A 191 -11.99 25.45 -10.45
CA LEU A 191 -12.42 24.06 -10.27
C LEU A 191 -11.99 23.18 -11.45
N HIS A 192 -12.06 23.70 -12.68
CA HIS A 192 -11.53 23.00 -13.86
C HIS A 192 -10.01 22.82 -13.79
N GLN A 193 -9.24 23.80 -13.30
CA GLN A 193 -7.79 23.64 -13.09
C GLN A 193 -7.44 22.64 -12.00
N TRP A 194 -8.22 22.58 -10.90
CA TRP A 194 -8.04 21.60 -9.84
C TRP A 194 -8.42 20.19 -10.27
N LEU A 195 -9.44 20.08 -11.11
CA LEU A 195 -9.86 18.82 -11.72
C LEU A 195 -8.85 18.38 -12.78
N SER A 196 -8.38 19.24 -13.68
CA SER A 196 -7.57 18.81 -14.84
C SER A 196 -6.13 18.43 -14.52
N LYS A 197 -5.45 19.18 -13.65
CA LYS A 197 -4.02 18.94 -13.32
C LYS A 197 -3.70 17.54 -12.76
N PRO A 198 -4.51 16.95 -11.88
CA PRO A 198 -4.32 15.57 -11.41
C PRO A 198 -4.27 14.52 -12.52
N PHE A 199 -5.03 14.71 -13.60
CA PHE A 199 -5.17 13.73 -14.67
C PHE A 199 -4.00 13.75 -15.65
N GLU A 200 -3.29 14.89 -15.77
CA GLU A 200 -2.15 15.03 -16.67
C GLU A 200 -0.83 14.57 -16.03
N ASN A 201 -0.74 14.58 -14.69
CA ASN A 201 0.48 14.25 -13.96
C ASN A 201 0.68 12.76 -13.66
N CYS A 202 -0.32 11.91 -13.88
CA CYS A 202 -0.15 10.46 -13.70
C CYS A 202 0.58 9.88 -14.93
N ASP A 203 1.87 10.18 -15.05
CA ASP A 203 2.72 9.64 -16.10
C ASP A 203 3.35 8.31 -15.64
N THR A 204 2.95 7.21 -16.29
CA THR A 204 3.54 5.89 -16.07
C THR A 204 4.75 5.62 -16.96
N VAL A 205 5.04 6.45 -17.96
CA VAL A 205 6.05 6.17 -19.00
C VAL A 205 7.42 5.94 -18.37
N ALA A 206 7.88 6.88 -17.52
CA ALA A 206 9.20 6.75 -16.88
C ALA A 206 9.30 5.51 -15.96
N MET A 207 8.19 5.14 -15.29
CA MET A 207 8.12 3.94 -14.45
C MET A 207 8.13 2.64 -15.27
N VAL A 208 7.38 2.61 -16.36
CA VAL A 208 7.37 1.47 -17.29
C VAL A 208 8.74 1.32 -17.95
N ASP A 209 9.40 2.42 -18.34
CA ASP A 209 10.75 2.40 -18.90
C ASP A 209 11.78 1.84 -17.90
N SER A 210 11.71 2.24 -16.62
CA SER A 210 12.55 1.69 -15.55
C SER A 210 12.32 0.19 -15.32
N LEU A 211 11.06 -0.24 -15.37
CA LEU A 211 10.70 -1.66 -15.30
C LEU A 211 11.26 -2.46 -16.49
N GLN A 212 11.17 -1.90 -17.70
CA GLN A 212 11.69 -2.51 -18.92
C GLN A 212 13.23 -2.59 -18.91
N ASP A 213 13.92 -1.56 -18.41
CA ASP A 213 15.37 -1.59 -18.20
C ASP A 213 15.77 -2.71 -17.24
N THR A 214 15.04 -2.85 -16.13
CA THR A 214 15.25 -3.95 -15.17
C THR A 214 15.07 -5.31 -15.85
N LYS A 215 14.00 -5.48 -16.63
CA LYS A 215 13.75 -6.71 -17.41
C LYS A 215 14.92 -7.05 -18.33
N ILE A 216 15.50 -6.07 -19.01
CA ILE A 216 16.67 -6.26 -19.89
C ILE A 216 17.88 -6.73 -19.08
N LYS A 217 18.17 -6.09 -17.93
CA LYS A 217 19.27 -6.47 -17.03
C LYS A 217 19.10 -7.90 -16.49
N VAL A 218 17.88 -8.32 -16.11
CA VAL A 218 17.63 -9.70 -15.68
C VAL A 218 17.84 -10.71 -16.81
N LYS A 219 17.35 -10.41 -18.02
CA LYS A 219 17.57 -11.27 -19.21
C LYS A 219 19.05 -11.38 -19.56
N TYR A 220 19.83 -10.32 -19.36
CA TYR A 220 21.27 -10.33 -19.57
C TYR A 220 21.98 -11.34 -18.63
N ILE A 221 21.64 -11.35 -17.34
CA ILE A 221 22.22 -12.30 -16.37
C ILE A 221 21.91 -13.75 -16.79
N LEU A 222 20.69 -14.01 -17.23
CA LEU A 222 20.29 -15.34 -17.70
C LEU A 222 21.04 -15.75 -18.98
N ASN A 223 21.23 -14.82 -19.92
CA ASN A 223 22.03 -15.03 -21.13
C ASN A 223 23.49 -15.37 -20.79
N VAL A 224 24.08 -14.69 -19.80
CA VAL A 224 25.46 -14.97 -19.34
C VAL A 224 25.53 -16.39 -18.75
N ALA A 225 24.56 -16.79 -17.92
CA ALA A 225 24.51 -18.14 -17.35
C ALA A 225 24.40 -19.22 -18.44
N ILE A 226 23.53 -19.02 -19.44
CA ILE A 226 23.40 -19.93 -20.59
C ILE A 226 24.69 -19.96 -21.41
N GLY A 227 25.32 -18.80 -21.64
CA GLY A 227 26.61 -18.71 -22.34
C GLY A 227 27.72 -19.51 -21.65
N LEU A 228 27.80 -19.46 -20.31
CA LEU A 228 28.73 -20.26 -19.53
C LEU A 228 28.47 -21.76 -19.68
N LEU A 229 27.20 -22.19 -19.67
CA LEU A 229 26.82 -23.59 -19.90
C LEU A 229 27.16 -24.06 -21.33
N VAL A 230 26.96 -23.22 -22.34
CA VAL A 230 27.37 -23.50 -23.73
C VAL A 230 28.89 -23.63 -23.83
N GLY A 231 29.65 -22.74 -23.17
CA GLY A 231 31.11 -22.86 -23.06
C GLY A 231 31.53 -24.19 -22.41
N ALA A 232 30.84 -24.61 -21.36
CA ALA A 232 31.07 -25.89 -20.70
C ALA A 232 30.77 -27.10 -21.62
N ILE A 233 29.76 -27.01 -22.50
CA ILE A 233 29.51 -28.01 -23.54
C ILE A 233 30.73 -28.13 -24.45
N PHE A 234 31.25 -27.02 -24.99
CA PHE A 234 32.43 -27.05 -25.86
C PHE A 234 33.65 -27.66 -25.17
N LEU A 235 33.92 -27.26 -23.92
CA LEU A 235 35.00 -27.84 -23.12
C LEU A 235 34.81 -29.35 -22.89
N SER A 236 33.57 -29.80 -22.65
CA SER A 236 33.27 -31.22 -22.45
C SER A 236 33.45 -32.06 -23.73
N ILE A 237 33.16 -31.48 -24.90
CA ILE A 237 33.39 -32.11 -26.21
C ILE A 237 34.90 -32.21 -26.46
N LEU A 238 35.64 -31.12 -26.22
CA LEU A 238 37.10 -31.11 -26.38
C LEU A 238 37.77 -32.13 -25.43
N ALA A 239 37.33 -32.19 -24.18
CA ALA A 239 37.78 -33.20 -23.23
C ALA A 239 37.47 -34.63 -23.72
N ARG A 240 36.30 -34.87 -24.34
CA ARG A 240 35.95 -36.16 -24.95
C ARG A 240 36.87 -36.53 -26.11
N LEU A 241 37.22 -35.57 -26.96
CA LEU A 241 38.13 -35.81 -28.09
C LEU A 241 39.53 -36.21 -27.58
N LEU A 242 40.02 -35.52 -26.55
CA LEU A 242 41.28 -35.87 -25.89
C LEU A 242 41.19 -37.24 -25.20
N TYR A 243 40.06 -37.54 -24.56
CA TYR A 243 39.78 -38.81 -23.89
C TYR A 243 39.82 -40.00 -24.86
N ILE A 244 39.16 -39.89 -26.02
CA ILE A 244 39.18 -40.93 -27.06
C ILE A 244 40.63 -41.19 -27.49
N ARG A 245 41.41 -40.13 -27.67
CA ARG A 245 42.83 -40.20 -28.05
C ARG A 245 43.70 -40.89 -26.98
N TYR A 246 43.46 -40.57 -25.70
CA TYR A 246 44.14 -41.21 -24.57
C TYR A 246 43.80 -42.70 -24.47
N CYS A 247 42.51 -43.05 -24.51
CA CYS A 247 42.04 -44.43 -24.39
C CYS A 247 42.62 -45.32 -25.50
N HIS A 248 42.67 -44.80 -26.73
CA HIS A 248 43.26 -45.53 -27.85
C HIS A 248 44.75 -45.86 -27.60
N ARG A 249 45.53 -44.89 -27.09
CA ARG A 249 46.94 -45.11 -26.73
C ARG A 249 47.10 -46.13 -25.60
N TYR A 250 46.24 -46.07 -24.58
CA TYR A 250 46.28 -46.99 -23.44
C TYR A 250 45.95 -48.44 -23.84
N LEU A 251 44.82 -48.65 -24.52
CA LEU A 251 44.39 -49.99 -24.95
C LEU A 251 45.40 -50.62 -25.91
N ARG A 252 46.05 -49.82 -26.77
CA ARG A 252 47.12 -50.32 -27.64
C ARG A 252 48.29 -50.88 -26.83
N ARG A 253 48.71 -50.21 -25.75
CA ARG A 253 49.78 -50.69 -24.84
C ARG A 253 49.35 -51.94 -24.06
N LEU A 254 48.11 -51.96 -23.56
CA LEU A 254 47.58 -53.09 -22.79
C LEU A 254 47.44 -54.35 -23.65
N ARG A 255 47.00 -54.21 -24.91
CA ARG A 255 46.83 -55.32 -25.85
C ARG A 255 48.13 -56.11 -26.07
N TYR A 256 49.25 -55.42 -26.33
CA TYR A 256 50.54 -56.10 -26.52
C TYR A 256 50.93 -56.92 -25.29
N LYS A 257 50.77 -56.34 -24.09
CA LYS A 257 51.10 -57.01 -22.82
C LYS A 257 50.20 -58.20 -22.49
N VAL A 258 48.90 -58.14 -22.80
CA VAL A 258 47.97 -59.26 -22.60
C VAL A 258 48.29 -60.41 -23.55
N ILE A 259 48.68 -60.10 -24.79
CA ILE A 259 49.16 -61.11 -25.75
C ILE A 259 50.42 -61.80 -25.20
N ASP A 260 51.38 -61.04 -24.65
CA ASP A 260 52.59 -61.61 -24.05
C ASP A 260 52.27 -62.53 -22.86
N CYS A 261 51.31 -62.17 -21.99
CA CYS A 261 50.88 -63.00 -20.86
C CYS A 261 50.14 -64.27 -21.29
N LEU A 262 49.35 -64.22 -22.37
CA LEU A 262 48.65 -65.38 -22.92
C LEU A 262 49.57 -66.31 -23.71
N ALA A 263 50.67 -65.79 -24.25
CA ALA A 263 51.68 -66.53 -25.00
C ALA A 263 52.76 -67.18 -24.10
N ALA A 264 52.84 -66.80 -22.82
CA ALA A 264 53.78 -67.40 -21.87
C ALA A 264 53.45 -68.89 -21.68
N PRO A 265 54.41 -69.82 -21.89
CA PRO A 265 54.19 -71.24 -21.64
C PRO A 265 53.90 -71.46 -20.14
N PRO A 266 53.10 -72.48 -19.77
CA PRO A 266 52.85 -72.78 -18.37
C PRO A 266 54.19 -72.99 -17.67
N SER A 267 54.54 -72.08 -16.77
CA SER A 267 55.71 -72.25 -15.91
C SER A 267 55.41 -73.40 -14.98
N ILE A 268 55.85 -74.61 -15.37
CA ILE A 268 56.12 -75.66 -14.41
C ILE A 268 57.17 -75.06 -13.47
N THR A 269 56.81 -74.82 -12.22
CA THR A 269 57.76 -74.50 -11.16
C THR A 269 58.65 -75.73 -10.95
N THR A 270 59.67 -75.87 -11.80
CA THR A 270 60.85 -76.67 -11.47
C THR A 270 61.89 -75.70 -10.97
N ASP A 271 61.90 -75.48 -9.66
CA ASP A 271 63.17 -75.23 -9.01
C ASP A 271 64.02 -76.50 -9.20
N HIS A 272 65.24 -76.29 -9.72
CA HIS A 272 66.29 -77.27 -10.07
C HIS A 272 66.25 -77.88 -11.49
N ALA A 273 67.09 -77.33 -12.36
CA ALA A 273 67.55 -77.87 -13.66
C ALA A 273 68.53 -79.06 -13.46
N PRO A 274 68.91 -79.91 -14.47
CA PRO A 274 68.91 -79.64 -15.92
C PRO A 274 68.41 -80.77 -16.89
N LYS A 275 68.16 -80.35 -18.14
CA LYS A 275 67.84 -81.08 -19.40
C LYS A 275 68.94 -82.09 -19.85
N PRO A 276 68.77 -82.89 -20.94
CA PRO A 276 67.56 -83.25 -21.72
C PRO A 276 67.44 -84.76 -22.07
N LEU A 277 66.24 -85.28 -22.34
CA LEU A 277 66.08 -86.34 -23.32
C LEU A 277 64.77 -86.14 -24.09
N PHE A 278 64.91 -86.25 -25.40
CA PHE A 278 63.87 -86.14 -26.42
C PHE A 278 62.88 -87.28 -26.20
N ASP A 279 61.64 -86.98 -25.86
CA ASP A 279 60.55 -87.92 -26.09
C ASP A 279 59.27 -87.19 -26.51
N SER A 280 58.79 -87.62 -27.68
CA SER A 280 57.62 -87.14 -28.38
C SER A 280 56.36 -87.67 -27.73
N HIS A 281 55.83 -86.98 -26.74
CA HIS A 281 54.44 -87.12 -26.35
C HIS A 281 53.79 -85.75 -26.15
N ILE A 282 52.88 -85.44 -27.08
CA ILE A 282 51.88 -84.38 -26.95
C ILE A 282 51.04 -84.71 -25.71
N PRO A 283 51.02 -83.89 -24.64
CA PRO A 283 50.12 -84.12 -23.52
C PRO A 283 48.68 -83.69 -23.92
N PRO A 284 47.67 -84.56 -23.85
CA PRO A 284 46.29 -84.22 -24.22
C PRO A 284 45.46 -83.73 -23.03
N ASN A 285 46.08 -83.07 -22.03
CA ASN A 285 45.31 -82.49 -20.92
C ASN A 285 45.95 -81.20 -20.42
N ILE A 286 45.44 -80.09 -20.94
CA ILE A 286 45.68 -78.77 -20.38
C ILE A 286 45.02 -78.75 -18.98
N PRO A 287 45.74 -78.39 -17.90
CA PRO A 287 45.17 -78.31 -16.56
C PRO A 287 43.90 -77.44 -16.56
N ARG A 288 42.80 -77.90 -15.95
CA ARG A 288 41.54 -77.15 -15.84
C ARG A 288 41.76 -75.75 -15.23
N ASP A 289 42.76 -75.63 -14.35
CA ASP A 289 43.17 -74.39 -13.71
C ASP A 289 43.80 -73.40 -14.69
N TYR A 290 44.55 -73.86 -15.70
CA TYR A 290 45.15 -73.03 -16.74
C TYR A 290 44.08 -72.41 -17.67
N ILE A 291 43.09 -73.21 -18.07
CA ILE A 291 41.95 -72.72 -18.87
C ILE A 291 41.15 -71.70 -18.07
N SER A 292 40.97 -71.93 -16.77
CA SER A 292 40.26 -70.99 -15.88
C SER A 292 41.00 -69.64 -15.74
N ALA A 293 42.34 -69.65 -15.66
CA ALA A 293 43.16 -68.45 -15.56
C ALA A 293 43.18 -67.64 -16.87
N GLN A 294 43.28 -68.30 -18.02
CA GLN A 294 43.20 -67.63 -19.33
C GLN A 294 41.83 -66.99 -19.56
N ASN A 295 40.75 -67.70 -19.21
CA ASN A 295 39.39 -67.15 -19.28
C ASN A 295 39.20 -65.95 -18.34
N ALA A 296 39.80 -65.98 -17.14
CA ALA A 296 39.78 -64.86 -16.20
C ALA A 296 40.54 -63.63 -16.72
N ILE A 297 41.72 -63.82 -17.34
CA ILE A 297 42.50 -62.74 -17.96
C ILE A 297 41.72 -62.14 -19.15
N GLN A 298 41.10 -62.99 -19.97
CA GLN A 298 40.30 -62.54 -21.11
C GLN A 298 39.03 -61.81 -20.67
N ALA A 299 38.36 -62.25 -19.60
CA ALA A 299 37.24 -61.54 -19.00
C ALA A 299 37.66 -60.16 -18.47
N ARG A 300 38.78 -60.07 -17.75
CA ARG A 300 39.30 -58.78 -17.24
C ARG A 300 39.77 -57.84 -18.34
N TYR A 301 40.32 -58.37 -19.43
CA TYR A 301 40.65 -57.58 -20.62
C TYR A 301 39.39 -57.09 -21.35
N SER A 302 38.34 -57.89 -21.39
CA SER A 302 37.01 -57.47 -21.88
C SER A 302 36.45 -56.34 -21.03
N ASP A 303 36.52 -56.44 -19.70
CA ASP A 303 36.10 -55.37 -18.78
C ASP A 303 36.94 -54.10 -18.97
N ALA A 304 38.25 -54.26 -19.22
CA ALA A 304 39.14 -53.15 -19.50
C ALA A 304 38.85 -52.44 -20.83
N CYS A 305 38.36 -53.18 -21.83
CA CYS A 305 37.89 -52.61 -23.09
C CYS A 305 36.59 -51.82 -22.92
N GLN A 306 35.73 -52.18 -21.96
CA GLN A 306 34.49 -51.47 -21.69
C GLN A 306 34.73 -50.12 -20.99
N ASN A 307 35.66 -50.07 -20.03
CA ASN A 307 36.03 -48.84 -19.32
C ASN A 307 37.54 -48.65 -19.17
N PRO A 308 38.23 -48.03 -20.16
CA PRO A 308 39.69 -47.95 -20.20
C PRO A 308 40.31 -47.16 -19.05
N VAL A 309 39.61 -46.16 -18.50
CA VAL A 309 40.12 -45.34 -17.38
C VAL A 309 40.01 -46.07 -16.04
N LEU A 310 38.88 -46.71 -15.76
CA LEU A 310 38.79 -47.51 -14.54
C LEU A 310 39.79 -48.68 -14.61
N ALA A 311 39.99 -49.24 -15.79
CA ALA A 311 41.01 -50.25 -16.02
C ALA A 311 42.44 -49.76 -15.87
N SER A 312 42.76 -48.49 -16.18
CA SER A 312 44.12 -47.97 -15.94
C SER A 312 44.41 -47.77 -14.44
N ILE A 313 43.36 -47.64 -13.62
CA ILE A 313 43.45 -47.55 -12.16
C ILE A 313 43.49 -48.96 -11.54
N VAL A 314 42.53 -49.81 -11.89
CA VAL A 314 42.39 -51.18 -11.34
C VAL A 314 43.51 -52.10 -11.83
N TYR A 315 43.89 -52.00 -13.11
CA TYR A 315 44.91 -52.84 -13.75
C TYR A 315 46.17 -52.04 -14.06
N ARG A 316 46.62 -51.24 -13.09
CA ARG A 316 47.76 -50.33 -13.23
C ARG A 316 49.08 -51.04 -13.56
N SER A 317 49.28 -52.26 -13.06
CA SER A 317 50.46 -53.09 -13.33
C SER A 317 50.06 -54.47 -13.88
N PRO A 318 50.94 -55.14 -14.65
CA PRO A 318 50.63 -56.42 -15.30
C PRO A 318 50.24 -57.53 -14.31
N GLU A 319 50.78 -57.49 -13.09
CA GLU A 319 50.44 -58.45 -12.02
C GLU A 319 48.98 -58.31 -11.53
N HIS A 320 48.40 -57.11 -11.63
CA HIS A 320 47.01 -56.85 -11.20
C HIS A 320 45.98 -57.38 -12.20
N VAL A 321 46.37 -57.61 -13.45
CA VAL A 321 45.49 -58.29 -14.44
C VAL A 321 45.33 -59.78 -14.07
N VAL A 322 46.34 -60.36 -13.42
CA VAL A 322 46.38 -61.78 -13.04
C VAL A 322 45.72 -62.01 -11.66
N ARG A 323 45.80 -61.06 -10.73
CA ARG A 323 45.18 -61.18 -9.39
C ARG A 323 43.71 -60.72 -9.32
N PRO A 324 42.85 -61.37 -8.52
CA PRO A 324 41.47 -60.93 -8.34
C PRO A 324 41.42 -59.53 -7.67
N PRO A 325 40.57 -58.61 -8.15
CA PRO A 325 40.43 -57.28 -7.56
C PRO A 325 39.85 -57.36 -6.15
N SER A 326 40.27 -56.42 -5.27
CA SER A 326 39.72 -56.29 -3.92
C SER A 326 38.24 -55.90 -3.93
N LEU A 327 37.55 -56.10 -2.81
CA LEU A 327 36.11 -55.85 -2.66
C LEU A 327 35.70 -54.44 -3.13
N TRP A 328 36.48 -53.43 -2.75
CA TRP A 328 36.30 -52.04 -3.20
C TRP A 328 36.39 -51.88 -4.72
N HIS A 329 37.40 -52.49 -5.35
CA HIS A 329 37.56 -52.43 -6.81
C HIS A 329 36.44 -53.17 -7.54
N ARG A 330 35.89 -54.25 -6.99
CA ARG A 330 34.72 -54.96 -7.56
C ARG A 330 33.46 -54.11 -7.52
N TRP A 331 33.23 -53.42 -6.40
CA TRP A 331 32.11 -52.48 -6.29
C TRP A 331 32.27 -51.29 -7.25
N LEU A 332 33.47 -50.71 -7.37
CA LEU A 332 33.73 -49.68 -8.37
C LEU A 332 33.51 -50.19 -9.81
N LEU A 333 33.99 -51.39 -10.14
CA LEU A 333 33.74 -51.98 -11.45
C LEU A 333 32.24 -52.11 -11.72
N PHE A 334 31.44 -52.54 -10.75
CA PHE A 334 29.98 -52.61 -10.86
C PHE A 334 29.34 -51.24 -11.16
N LEU A 335 29.72 -50.19 -10.43
CA LEU A 335 29.14 -48.85 -10.63
C LEU A 335 29.46 -48.26 -12.01
N PHE A 336 30.65 -48.52 -12.55
CA PHE A 336 31.06 -47.96 -13.84
C PHE A 336 30.83 -48.91 -15.02
N GLN A 337 30.40 -50.14 -14.80
CA GLN A 337 30.21 -51.15 -15.85
C GLN A 337 29.21 -50.69 -16.92
N THR A 338 28.10 -50.11 -16.49
CA THR A 338 27.14 -49.46 -17.40
C THR A 338 27.40 -47.97 -17.49
N PRO A 339 27.42 -47.38 -18.69
CA PRO A 339 27.68 -45.94 -18.86
C PRO A 339 26.59 -45.07 -18.25
N ILE A 340 25.35 -45.57 -18.12
CA ILE A 340 24.18 -44.83 -17.63
C ILE A 340 24.30 -44.44 -16.16
N PHE A 341 24.87 -45.32 -15.33
CA PHE A 341 24.94 -45.14 -13.88
C PHE A 341 25.78 -43.93 -13.44
N PRO A 342 27.03 -43.74 -13.89
CA PRO A 342 27.79 -42.53 -13.59
C PRO A 342 27.19 -41.27 -14.25
N TYR A 343 26.43 -41.41 -15.34
CA TYR A 343 25.73 -40.27 -15.94
C TYR A 343 24.60 -39.76 -15.05
N CYS A 344 23.83 -40.66 -14.43
CA CYS A 344 22.79 -40.28 -13.47
C CYS A 344 23.38 -39.49 -12.29
N LEU A 345 24.52 -39.93 -11.75
CA LEU A 345 25.23 -39.21 -10.69
C LEU A 345 25.70 -37.83 -11.16
N CYS A 346 26.45 -37.78 -12.27
CA CYS A 346 26.99 -36.51 -12.77
C CYS A 346 25.89 -35.52 -13.15
N LEU A 347 24.79 -36.00 -13.76
CA LEU A 347 23.62 -35.18 -14.07
C LEU A 347 23.01 -34.58 -12.81
N SER A 348 22.81 -35.39 -11.76
CA SER A 348 22.24 -34.91 -10.50
C SER A 348 23.16 -33.92 -9.78
N LEU A 349 24.47 -34.20 -9.68
CA LEU A 349 25.42 -33.31 -9.02
C LEU A 349 25.63 -32.01 -9.78
N VAL A 350 25.88 -32.07 -11.08
CA VAL A 350 26.05 -30.86 -11.91
C VAL A 350 24.76 -30.06 -11.94
N GLY A 351 23.61 -30.70 -12.11
CA GLY A 351 22.31 -30.03 -12.05
C GLY A 351 22.06 -29.32 -10.73
N LEU A 352 22.27 -29.99 -9.59
CA LEU A 352 22.14 -29.37 -8.27
C LEU A 352 23.14 -28.24 -8.07
N ILE A 353 24.41 -28.43 -8.42
CA ILE A 353 25.44 -27.38 -8.31
C ILE A 353 25.06 -26.17 -9.17
N THR A 354 24.60 -26.38 -10.41
CA THR A 354 24.18 -25.27 -11.30
C THR A 354 22.99 -24.52 -10.71
N ILE A 355 21.94 -25.20 -10.27
CA ILE A 355 20.76 -24.55 -9.66
C ILE A 355 21.12 -23.82 -8.37
N TYR A 356 21.87 -24.46 -7.46
CA TYR A 356 22.27 -23.82 -6.20
C TYR A 356 23.24 -22.67 -6.42
N SER A 357 24.12 -22.75 -7.42
CA SER A 357 24.99 -21.62 -7.78
C SER A 357 24.17 -20.44 -8.31
N LEU A 358 23.16 -20.69 -9.14
CA LEU A 358 22.24 -19.66 -9.63
C LEU A 358 21.41 -19.06 -8.50
N LEU A 359 20.87 -19.90 -7.59
CA LEU A 359 20.18 -19.44 -6.39
C LEU A 359 21.09 -18.64 -5.46
N ALA A 360 22.36 -19.03 -5.31
CA ALA A 360 23.33 -18.31 -4.51
C ALA A 360 23.62 -16.94 -5.11
N VAL A 361 23.75 -16.83 -6.44
CA VAL A 361 23.86 -15.54 -7.13
C VAL A 361 22.61 -14.71 -6.86
N ILE A 362 21.42 -15.24 -7.08
CA ILE A 362 20.14 -14.53 -6.89
C ILE A 362 19.94 -14.05 -5.44
N ARG A 363 20.34 -14.84 -4.45
CA ARG A 363 20.22 -14.48 -3.02
C ARG A 363 21.38 -13.61 -2.52
N SER A 364 22.48 -13.53 -3.26
CA SER A 364 23.66 -12.78 -2.82
C SER A 364 23.36 -11.28 -2.85
N PRO A 365 23.45 -10.57 -1.71
CA PRO A 365 23.11 -9.15 -1.63
C PRO A 365 24.02 -8.26 -2.49
N SER A 366 25.22 -8.72 -2.82
CA SER A 366 26.18 -8.01 -3.68
C SER A 366 26.01 -8.29 -5.18
N SER A 367 25.06 -9.15 -5.57
CA SER A 367 24.85 -9.45 -6.98
C SER A 367 24.03 -8.37 -7.66
N VAL A 368 24.17 -8.27 -8.99
CA VAL A 368 23.49 -7.25 -9.81
C VAL A 368 21.97 -7.36 -9.72
N LEU A 369 21.42 -8.55 -9.43
CA LEU A 369 19.98 -8.75 -9.46
C LEU A 369 19.25 -8.12 -8.25
N PRO A 370 19.58 -8.42 -6.98
CA PRO A 370 18.98 -7.75 -5.82
C PRO A 370 19.20 -6.23 -5.82
N THR A 371 20.35 -5.73 -6.27
CA THR A 371 20.60 -4.29 -6.33
C THR A 371 19.68 -3.61 -7.35
N THR A 372 19.51 -4.19 -8.54
CA THR A 372 18.57 -3.64 -9.55
C THR A 372 17.11 -3.71 -9.07
N MET A 373 16.78 -4.73 -8.28
CA MET A 373 15.45 -4.90 -7.69
C MET A 373 15.18 -3.88 -6.57
N GLU A 374 16.20 -3.55 -5.78
CA GLU A 374 16.14 -2.50 -4.76
C GLU A 374 16.06 -1.09 -5.37
N GLU A 375 16.82 -0.81 -6.42
CA GLU A 375 16.71 0.44 -7.20
C GLU A 375 15.29 0.61 -7.76
N LEU A 376 14.69 -0.47 -8.30
CA LEU A 376 13.32 -0.46 -8.79
C LEU A 376 12.32 -0.21 -7.65
N ASP A 377 12.50 -0.81 -6.47
CA ASP A 377 11.63 -0.58 -5.31
C ASP A 377 11.70 0.88 -4.84
N ILE A 378 12.91 1.46 -4.73
CA ILE A 378 13.12 2.87 -4.35
C ILE A 378 12.47 3.79 -5.37
N TYR A 379 12.66 3.52 -6.67
CA TYR A 379 12.05 4.31 -7.73
C TYR A 379 10.52 4.20 -7.70
N THR A 380 9.97 3.00 -7.47
CA THR A 380 8.53 2.75 -7.35
C THR A 380 7.93 3.54 -6.20
N ASP A 381 8.56 3.50 -5.02
CA ASP A 381 8.10 4.23 -3.85
C ASP A 381 8.17 5.75 -4.10
N HIS A 382 9.29 6.23 -4.64
CA HIS A 382 9.44 7.64 -5.01
C HIS A 382 8.34 8.08 -5.99
N TRP A 383 8.13 7.36 -7.09
CA TRP A 383 7.06 7.66 -8.05
C TRP A 383 5.68 7.66 -7.39
N PHE A 384 5.38 6.67 -6.54
CA PHE A 384 4.11 6.62 -5.84
C PHE A 384 3.90 7.85 -4.93
N GLN A 385 4.91 8.21 -4.15
CA GLN A 385 4.87 9.38 -3.27
C GLN A 385 4.74 10.68 -4.09
N THR A 386 5.60 10.88 -5.10
CA THR A 386 5.66 12.14 -5.84
C THR A 386 4.50 12.34 -6.79
N THR A 387 3.97 11.27 -7.36
CA THR A 387 2.93 11.34 -8.39
C THR A 387 1.55 11.16 -7.76
N ILE A 388 1.35 10.11 -6.95
CA ILE A 388 0.03 9.78 -6.40
C ILE A 388 -0.26 10.60 -5.14
N GLN A 389 0.65 10.58 -4.16
CA GLN A 389 0.39 11.25 -2.89
C GLN A 389 0.43 12.77 -3.00
N ASN A 390 1.44 13.35 -3.65
CA ASN A 390 1.48 14.81 -3.83
C ASN A 390 0.26 15.32 -4.60
N THR A 391 -0.18 14.61 -5.65
CA THR A 391 -1.38 14.99 -6.40
C THR A 391 -2.63 14.93 -5.51
N THR A 392 -2.79 13.85 -4.75
CA THR A 392 -3.88 13.69 -3.77
C THR A 392 -3.88 14.84 -2.76
N GLN A 393 -2.72 15.13 -2.17
CA GLN A 393 -2.55 16.19 -1.19
C GLN A 393 -2.84 17.56 -1.80
N HIS A 394 -2.40 17.82 -3.03
CA HIS A 394 -2.65 19.08 -3.71
C HIS A 394 -4.14 19.30 -4.01
N ILE A 395 -4.87 18.26 -4.40
CA ILE A 395 -6.34 18.31 -4.53
C ILE A 395 -6.97 18.64 -3.18
N GLN A 396 -6.60 17.90 -2.13
CA GLN A 396 -7.17 18.08 -0.80
C GLN A 396 -6.86 19.48 -0.24
N GLN A 397 -5.66 20.03 -0.49
CA GLN A 397 -5.27 21.37 -0.08
C GLN A 397 -6.08 22.45 -0.81
N ASN A 398 -6.24 22.35 -2.14
CA ASN A 398 -7.02 23.32 -2.91
C ASN A 398 -8.51 23.32 -2.50
N ILE A 399 -9.06 22.13 -2.28
CA ILE A 399 -10.42 21.94 -1.77
C ILE A 399 -10.53 22.53 -0.35
N GLY A 400 -9.60 22.21 0.55
CA GLY A 400 -9.60 22.78 1.90
C GLY A 400 -9.53 24.31 1.91
N GLU A 401 -8.68 24.88 1.05
CA GLU A 401 -8.52 26.33 0.92
C GLU A 401 -9.78 27.02 0.37
N GLN A 402 -10.44 26.41 -0.61
CA GLN A 402 -11.70 26.92 -1.13
C GLN A 402 -12.79 26.93 -0.05
N TRP A 403 -12.84 25.92 0.84
CA TRP A 403 -13.87 25.87 1.89
C TRP A 403 -13.56 26.86 2.99
N ARG A 404 -12.28 27.05 3.32
CA ARG A 404 -11.84 28.10 4.25
C ARG A 404 -12.27 29.47 3.75
N THR A 405 -12.12 29.71 2.45
CA THR A 405 -12.57 30.95 1.79
C THR A 405 -14.09 31.09 1.86
N THR A 406 -14.86 30.02 1.63
CA THR A 406 -16.32 30.04 1.77
C THR A 406 -16.77 30.29 3.22
N ASN A 407 -16.16 29.64 4.21
CA ASN A 407 -16.50 29.87 5.62
C ASN A 407 -16.15 31.29 6.06
N GLN A 408 -15.04 31.84 5.59
CA GLN A 408 -14.70 33.24 5.84
C GLN A 408 -15.76 34.19 5.27
N TRP A 409 -16.25 33.92 4.06
CA TRP A 409 -17.36 34.70 3.48
C TRP A 409 -18.67 34.56 4.29
N ILE A 410 -18.96 33.38 4.83
CA ILE A 410 -20.11 33.16 5.73
C ILE A 410 -19.94 33.97 7.02
N ASP A 411 -18.74 34.00 7.61
CA ASP A 411 -18.45 34.77 8.83
C ASP A 411 -18.55 36.29 8.58
N ASP A 412 -18.02 36.77 7.45
CA ASP A 412 -18.14 38.17 7.04
C ASP A 412 -19.62 38.55 6.84
N SER A 413 -20.40 37.66 6.22
CA SER A 413 -21.84 37.86 6.00
C SER A 413 -22.63 37.84 7.31
N GLU A 414 -22.33 36.93 8.23
CA GLU A 414 -22.94 36.87 9.56
C GLU A 414 -22.64 38.14 10.36
N THR A 415 -21.38 38.58 10.34
CA THR A 415 -20.94 39.82 11.02
C THR A 415 -21.65 41.03 10.44
N MET A 416 -21.70 41.14 9.12
CA MET A 416 -22.42 42.22 8.44
C MET A 416 -23.90 42.28 8.82
N ILE A 417 -24.59 41.15 8.85
CA ILE A 417 -26.00 41.11 9.27
C ILE A 417 -26.14 41.50 10.75
N ASN A 418 -25.29 40.96 11.62
CA ASN A 418 -25.37 41.20 13.06
C ASN A 418 -25.01 42.63 13.46
N GLU A 419 -24.03 43.24 12.79
CA GLU A 419 -23.58 44.59 13.09
C GLU A 419 -24.39 45.65 12.35
N GLN A 420 -24.57 45.53 11.03
CA GLN A 420 -25.22 46.59 10.26
C GLN A 420 -26.75 46.57 10.41
N LEU A 421 -27.38 45.40 10.44
CA LEU A 421 -28.84 45.31 10.57
C LEU A 421 -29.27 45.24 12.05
N PHE A 422 -28.82 44.22 12.79
CA PHE A 422 -29.23 44.05 14.18
C PHE A 422 -28.51 44.99 15.15
N GLY A 423 -27.30 45.45 14.82
CA GLY A 423 -26.59 46.47 15.61
C GLY A 423 -27.33 47.80 15.59
N THR A 424 -27.82 48.25 14.44
CA THR A 424 -28.68 49.43 14.33
C THR A 424 -29.92 49.33 15.23
N ILE A 425 -30.60 48.18 15.20
CA ILE A 425 -31.78 47.92 16.04
C ILE A 425 -31.41 48.04 17.53
N ARG A 426 -30.25 47.50 17.92
CA ARG A 426 -29.74 47.57 19.30
C ARG A 426 -29.33 48.99 19.71
N GLU A 427 -28.69 49.75 18.82
CA GLU A 427 -28.31 51.15 19.03
C GLU A 427 -29.53 52.04 19.32
N PHE A 428 -30.66 51.80 18.66
CA PHE A 428 -31.92 52.48 18.99
C PHE A 428 -32.54 51.98 20.29
N ALA A 429 -32.46 50.69 20.58
CA ALA A 429 -33.12 50.08 21.74
C ALA A 429 -32.42 50.39 23.08
N VAL A 430 -31.09 50.43 23.12
CA VAL A 430 -30.33 50.63 24.38
C VAL A 430 -30.64 51.97 25.07
N PRO A 431 -30.65 53.13 24.39
CA PRO A 431 -31.00 54.40 25.01
C PRO A 431 -32.45 54.44 25.48
N ILE A 432 -33.37 53.84 24.73
CA ILE A 432 -34.78 53.73 25.12
C ILE A 432 -34.90 52.90 26.40
N ASN A 433 -34.21 51.77 26.48
CA ASN A 433 -34.21 50.90 27.66
C ASN A 433 -33.72 51.64 28.91
N ALA A 434 -32.60 52.35 28.80
CA ALA A 434 -32.04 53.12 29.91
C ALA A 434 -32.95 54.28 30.33
N THR A 435 -33.63 54.94 29.38
CA THR A 435 -34.56 56.03 29.70
C THR A 435 -35.81 55.51 30.40
N LEU A 436 -36.35 54.36 29.96
CA LEU A 436 -37.49 53.71 30.60
C LEU A 436 -37.16 53.28 32.03
N ASP A 437 -36.00 52.65 32.24
CA ASP A 437 -35.53 52.20 33.55
C ASP A 437 -35.39 53.38 34.54
N ASN A 438 -34.74 54.47 34.12
CA ASN A 438 -34.62 55.69 34.92
C ASN A 438 -35.99 56.33 35.23
N MET A 439 -36.93 56.32 34.28
CA MET A 439 -38.27 56.89 34.47
C MET A 439 -39.09 56.07 35.47
N ILE A 440 -39.03 54.73 35.39
CA ILE A 440 -39.69 53.82 36.33
C ILE A 440 -39.14 54.03 37.74
N GLN A 441 -37.81 54.09 37.88
CA GLN A 441 -37.16 54.29 39.17
C GLN A 441 -37.56 55.65 39.80
N HIS A 442 -37.41 56.75 39.06
CA HIS A 442 -37.72 58.09 39.61
C HIS A 442 -39.22 58.27 39.92
N MET A 443 -40.11 57.71 39.10
CA MET A 443 -41.55 57.76 39.40
C MET A 443 -41.88 57.00 40.67
N SER A 444 -41.31 55.81 40.88
CA SER A 444 -41.49 55.03 42.11
C SER A 444 -40.96 55.78 43.35
N GLU A 445 -39.77 56.36 43.25
CA GLU A 445 -39.14 57.12 44.34
C GLU A 445 -39.93 58.39 44.72
N LEU A 446 -40.35 59.20 43.74
CA LEU A 446 -41.09 60.44 43.99
C LEU A 446 -42.45 60.21 44.64
N ILE A 447 -43.14 59.12 44.30
CA ILE A 447 -44.41 58.76 44.94
C ILE A 447 -44.18 58.45 46.40
N THR A 448 -43.18 57.61 46.67
CA THR A 448 -42.84 57.18 48.02
C THR A 448 -42.55 58.40 48.89
N VAL A 449 -41.80 59.38 48.38
CA VAL A 449 -41.44 60.61 49.11
C VAL A 449 -42.60 61.61 49.22
N ALA A 450 -43.42 61.76 48.19
CA ALA A 450 -44.43 62.83 48.16
C ALA A 450 -45.73 62.46 48.91
N VAL A 451 -46.00 61.17 49.07
CA VAL A 451 -47.26 60.66 49.63
C VAL A 451 -47.04 59.80 50.87
N GLU A 452 -45.78 59.61 51.30
CA GLU A 452 -45.37 58.93 52.55
C GLU A 452 -46.21 59.40 53.74
N ASP A 453 -46.79 58.45 54.48
CA ASP A 453 -47.57 58.66 55.70
C ASP A 453 -48.86 59.48 55.52
N THR A 454 -49.36 59.64 54.29
CA THR A 454 -50.64 60.32 54.05
C THR A 454 -51.78 59.33 53.86
N ILE A 455 -53.00 59.75 54.21
CA ILE A 455 -54.24 58.96 53.97
C ILE A 455 -54.45 58.67 52.47
N MET A 456 -53.79 59.45 51.60
CA MET A 456 -53.84 59.31 50.14
C MET A 456 -52.72 58.42 49.57
N GLU A 457 -51.86 57.82 50.40
CA GLU A 457 -50.74 56.96 49.96
C GLU A 457 -51.22 55.78 49.12
N THR A 458 -52.04 54.89 49.69
CA THR A 458 -52.51 53.68 49.00
C THR A 458 -53.34 53.98 47.74
N PRO A 459 -54.28 54.95 47.73
CA PRO A 459 -55.02 55.29 46.52
C PRO A 459 -54.16 55.96 45.44
N ALA A 460 -53.16 56.77 45.81
CA ALA A 460 -52.30 57.46 44.85
C ALA A 460 -51.21 56.56 44.25
N THR A 461 -50.56 55.72 45.08
CA THR A 461 -49.58 54.73 44.63
C THR A 461 -50.24 53.73 43.68
N GLY A 462 -51.37 53.14 44.08
CA GLY A 462 -52.10 52.19 43.25
C GLY A 462 -52.63 52.78 41.94
N LEU A 463 -53.00 54.06 41.92
CA LEU A 463 -53.39 54.74 40.68
C LEU A 463 -52.18 54.89 39.75
N LEU A 464 -51.05 55.36 40.26
CA LEU A 464 -49.87 55.66 39.44
C LEU A 464 -49.15 54.38 38.97
N ASP A 465 -49.09 53.35 39.82
CA ASP A 465 -48.66 52.01 39.45
C ASP A 465 -49.46 51.48 38.25
N CYS A 466 -50.78 51.61 38.34
CA CYS A 466 -51.72 51.13 37.34
C CYS A 466 -51.73 52.01 36.06
N LEU A 467 -51.64 53.33 36.21
CA LEU A 467 -51.74 54.28 35.09
C LEU A 467 -50.47 54.43 34.29
N ILE A 468 -49.29 54.30 34.92
CA ILE A 468 -48.01 54.64 34.31
C ILE A 468 -46.97 53.55 34.53
N LEU A 469 -46.63 53.16 35.77
CA LEU A 469 -45.46 52.30 36.03
C LEU A 469 -45.56 50.90 35.38
N ASN A 470 -46.70 50.20 35.52
CA ASN A 470 -46.88 48.89 34.88
C ASN A 470 -46.77 48.93 33.35
N LYS A 471 -47.05 50.10 32.74
CA LYS A 471 -46.97 50.29 31.29
C LYS A 471 -45.56 50.58 30.84
N LEU A 472 -44.82 51.36 31.62
CA LEU A 472 -43.39 51.60 31.40
C LEU A 472 -42.61 50.29 31.58
N ASP A 473 -42.91 49.49 32.60
CA ASP A 473 -42.30 48.17 32.82
C ASP A 473 -42.56 47.20 31.65
N SER A 474 -43.81 47.17 31.16
CA SER A 474 -44.14 46.38 29.96
C SER A 474 -43.39 46.85 28.71
N LEU A 475 -43.16 48.17 28.55
CA LEU A 475 -42.34 48.71 27.46
C LEU A 475 -40.86 48.32 27.62
N GLN A 476 -40.32 48.42 28.83
CA GLN A 476 -38.94 48.04 29.14
C GLN A 476 -38.69 46.57 28.76
N GLN A 477 -39.53 45.65 29.20
CA GLN A 477 -39.40 44.22 28.86
C GLN A 477 -39.41 43.94 27.34
N GLY A 478 -40.22 44.69 26.58
CA GLY A 478 -40.26 44.61 25.12
C GLY A 478 -38.97 45.10 24.46
N VAL A 479 -38.42 46.22 24.92
CA VAL A 479 -37.15 46.77 24.43
C VAL A 479 -35.97 45.87 24.82
N GLU A 480 -35.96 45.32 26.02
CA GLU A 480 -34.94 44.36 26.44
C GLU A 480 -34.97 43.06 25.62
N TRP A 481 -36.16 42.56 25.29
CA TRP A 481 -36.31 41.40 24.39
C TRP A 481 -35.70 41.69 23.02
N LEU A 482 -35.92 42.89 22.48
CA LEU A 482 -35.33 43.36 21.22
C LEU A 482 -33.80 43.33 21.25
N ILE A 483 -33.21 43.78 22.36
CA ILE A 483 -31.75 43.81 22.57
C ILE A 483 -31.16 42.39 22.66
N ARG A 484 -31.85 41.49 23.38
CA ARG A 484 -31.39 40.12 23.68
C ARG A 484 -31.57 39.14 22.53
N ASN A 485 -32.62 39.29 21.73
CA ASN A 485 -32.95 38.36 20.64
C ASN A 485 -32.49 38.84 19.25
N GLY A 486 -31.79 39.98 19.17
CA GLY A 486 -31.23 40.50 17.92
C GLY A 486 -29.95 39.76 17.49
N GLY A 487 -30.02 38.99 16.40
CA GLY A 487 -28.86 38.39 15.74
C GLY A 487 -29.18 37.09 15.00
N VAL A 488 -28.29 36.69 14.09
CA VAL A 488 -28.37 35.44 13.34
C VAL A 488 -27.06 34.66 13.45
N GLN A 489 -27.17 33.34 13.40
CA GLN A 489 -26.04 32.43 13.23
C GLN A 489 -26.26 31.62 11.95
N LEU A 490 -25.26 31.63 11.09
CA LEU A 490 -25.23 30.91 9.82
C LEU A 490 -24.47 29.59 10.01
N PRO A 491 -24.92 28.47 9.41
CA PRO A 491 -24.19 27.21 9.51
C PRO A 491 -22.90 27.29 8.69
N ARG A 492 -21.81 26.76 9.24
CA ARG A 492 -20.50 26.67 8.57
C ARG A 492 -20.35 25.30 7.91
N ILE A 493 -19.59 25.25 6.83
CA ILE A 493 -19.26 23.99 6.16
C ILE A 493 -18.19 23.30 6.99
N GLN A 494 -18.54 22.16 7.59
CA GLN A 494 -17.58 21.30 8.31
C GLN A 494 -16.68 20.57 7.31
N HIS A 495 -15.43 20.33 7.72
CA HIS A 495 -14.38 19.75 6.88
C HIS A 495 -14.89 18.52 6.10
N LEU A 496 -15.09 18.71 4.80
CA LEU A 496 -15.49 17.62 3.91
C LEU A 496 -14.23 16.85 3.54
N SER A 497 -13.94 15.77 4.26
CA SER A 497 -12.98 14.79 3.79
C SER A 497 -13.63 14.06 2.62
N ILE A 498 -13.35 14.51 1.39
CA ILE A 498 -13.64 13.69 0.22
C ILE A 498 -12.77 12.44 0.39
N PRO A 499 -13.35 11.24 0.47
CA PRO A 499 -12.57 10.01 0.60
C PRO A 499 -11.89 9.75 -0.75
N PHE A 500 -10.80 10.48 -1.01
CA PHE A 500 -9.88 10.18 -2.09
C PHE A 500 -9.02 9.00 -1.64
N THR A 501 -9.65 7.84 -1.54
CA THR A 501 -8.95 6.59 -1.27
C THR A 501 -8.42 6.08 -2.60
N VAL A 502 -7.29 6.62 -3.05
CA VAL A 502 -6.44 5.82 -3.93
C VAL A 502 -5.99 4.65 -3.08
N ALA A 503 -6.37 3.43 -3.48
CA ALA A 503 -6.04 2.23 -2.73
C ALA A 503 -4.58 2.32 -2.24
N PRO A 504 -4.31 2.36 -0.91
CA PRO A 504 -2.98 2.67 -0.38
C PRO A 504 -1.94 1.56 -0.66
N HIS A 505 -2.33 0.56 -1.43
CA HIS A 505 -1.61 -0.66 -1.72
C HIS A 505 -2.09 -1.13 -3.09
N LEU A 506 -1.84 -0.33 -4.13
CA LEU A 506 -1.55 -0.98 -5.40
C LEU A 506 -0.33 -1.84 -5.10
N ASN A 507 -0.55 -3.16 -5.03
CA ASN A 507 0.47 -4.20 -5.03
C ASN A 507 1.25 -4.08 -6.35
N ILE A 508 1.90 -2.94 -6.61
CA ILE A 508 2.91 -2.82 -7.65
C ILE A 508 3.90 -3.90 -7.25
N VAL A 509 3.91 -4.98 -8.04
CA VAL A 509 4.51 -6.27 -7.68
C VAL A 509 5.84 -5.99 -6.99
N PRO A 510 5.96 -6.21 -5.66
CA PRO A 510 7.19 -5.86 -4.99
C PRO A 510 8.29 -6.65 -5.67
N SER A 511 9.47 -6.05 -5.86
CA SER A 511 10.60 -6.74 -6.48
C SER A 511 10.84 -8.14 -5.89
N LYS A 512 10.51 -8.29 -4.59
CA LYS A 512 10.45 -9.54 -3.82
C LYS A 512 9.55 -10.62 -4.42
N THR A 513 8.41 -10.29 -5.03
CA THR A 513 7.54 -11.24 -5.71
C THR A 513 8.17 -11.74 -7.01
N ILE A 514 8.84 -10.87 -7.76
CA ILE A 514 9.61 -11.28 -8.96
C ILE A 514 10.74 -12.22 -8.53
N LEU A 515 11.49 -11.84 -7.49
CA LEU A 515 12.57 -12.65 -6.94
C LEU A 515 12.08 -14.00 -6.43
N ARG A 516 10.95 -14.02 -5.70
CA ARG A 516 10.31 -15.24 -5.21
C ARG A 516 9.80 -16.13 -6.35
N ALA A 517 9.25 -15.55 -7.42
CA ALA A 517 8.79 -16.33 -8.56
C ALA A 517 9.96 -17.06 -9.24
N ILE A 518 11.09 -16.38 -9.42
CA ILE A 518 12.33 -16.96 -9.94
C ILE A 518 12.86 -18.05 -9.00
N GLU A 519 12.93 -17.75 -7.70
CA GLU A 519 13.40 -18.67 -6.68
C GLU A 519 12.54 -19.94 -6.61
N ASN A 520 11.22 -19.80 -6.58
CA ASN A 520 10.28 -20.91 -6.55
C ASN A 520 10.40 -21.76 -7.82
N HIS A 521 10.57 -21.14 -8.98
CA HIS A 521 10.78 -21.87 -10.22
C HIS A 521 12.08 -22.70 -10.17
N LEU A 522 13.19 -22.11 -9.73
CA LEU A 522 14.48 -22.80 -9.61
C LEU A 522 14.46 -23.92 -8.55
N GLN A 523 13.81 -23.69 -7.41
CA GLN A 523 13.61 -24.72 -6.39
C GLN A 523 12.76 -25.88 -6.91
N SER A 524 11.70 -25.59 -7.68
CA SER A 524 10.89 -26.60 -8.33
C SER A 524 11.73 -27.51 -9.24
N GLN A 525 12.65 -26.93 -10.03
CA GLN A 525 13.57 -27.69 -10.88
C GLN A 525 14.59 -28.52 -10.08
N ALA A 526 15.00 -28.08 -8.89
CA ALA A 526 15.96 -28.81 -8.05
C ALA A 526 15.44 -30.20 -7.65
N TYR A 527 14.12 -30.36 -7.47
CA TYR A 527 13.51 -31.65 -7.12
C TYR A 527 13.79 -32.75 -8.15
N ILE A 528 13.84 -32.39 -9.44
CA ILE A 528 14.12 -33.35 -10.51
C ILE A 528 15.53 -33.96 -10.32
N TYR A 529 16.52 -33.13 -10.00
CA TYR A 529 17.90 -33.59 -9.80
C TYR A 529 18.07 -34.36 -8.49
N TRP A 530 17.35 -33.97 -7.42
CA TRP A 530 17.29 -34.75 -6.18
C TRP A 530 16.69 -36.14 -6.40
N LEU A 531 15.66 -36.26 -7.25
CA LEU A 531 15.08 -37.55 -7.62
C LEU A 531 16.10 -38.44 -8.34
N PHE A 532 16.87 -37.90 -9.28
CA PHE A 532 17.96 -38.63 -9.95
C PHE A 532 19.06 -39.06 -8.96
N LEU A 533 19.43 -38.19 -8.01
CA LEU A 533 20.41 -38.52 -6.98
C LEU A 533 19.90 -39.65 -6.07
N SER A 534 18.65 -39.57 -5.62
CA SER A 534 18.02 -40.61 -4.81
C SER A 534 18.01 -41.95 -5.53
N MET A 535 17.58 -41.97 -6.80
CA MET A 535 17.58 -43.18 -7.62
C MET A 535 18.99 -43.77 -7.76
N TRP A 536 20.01 -42.93 -7.96
CA TRP A 536 21.40 -43.36 -8.01
C TRP A 536 21.86 -43.99 -6.68
N THR A 537 21.55 -43.36 -5.54
CA THR A 537 21.96 -43.87 -4.21
C THR A 537 21.34 -45.24 -3.91
N ILE A 538 20.07 -45.46 -4.25
CA ILE A 538 19.38 -46.75 -4.06
C ILE A 538 20.10 -47.85 -4.87
N CYS A 539 20.37 -47.58 -6.14
CA CYS A 539 21.06 -48.53 -7.00
C CYS A 539 22.52 -48.80 -6.55
N ALA A 540 23.23 -47.78 -6.04
CA ALA A 540 24.57 -47.94 -5.45
C ALA A 540 24.55 -48.87 -4.24
N MET A 541 23.53 -48.74 -3.37
CA MET A 541 23.34 -49.58 -2.20
C MET A 541 23.02 -51.03 -2.58
N ILE A 542 22.15 -51.25 -3.56
CA ILE A 542 21.87 -52.60 -4.09
C ILE A 542 23.15 -53.25 -4.61
N GLY A 543 23.96 -52.50 -5.36
CA GLY A 543 25.27 -52.94 -5.84
C GLY A 543 26.23 -53.32 -4.72
N LEU A 544 26.26 -52.53 -3.64
CA LEU A 544 27.08 -52.82 -2.45
C LEU A 544 26.65 -54.14 -1.79
N VAL A 545 25.35 -54.32 -1.55
CA VAL A 545 24.79 -55.53 -0.94
C VAL A 545 25.10 -56.76 -1.80
N TYR A 546 24.98 -56.66 -3.13
CA TYR A 546 25.34 -57.74 -4.05
C TYR A 546 26.83 -58.13 -3.96
N VAL A 547 27.73 -57.16 -3.92
CA VAL A 547 29.17 -57.42 -3.80
C VAL A 547 29.53 -58.04 -2.43
N LEU A 548 28.89 -57.59 -1.35
CA LEU A 548 29.08 -58.18 -0.02
C LEU A 548 28.56 -59.62 0.06
N ALA A 549 27.36 -59.88 -0.49
CA ALA A 549 26.76 -61.21 -0.53
C ALA A 549 27.62 -62.19 -1.34
N THR A 550 28.19 -61.76 -2.47
CA THR A 550 29.09 -62.59 -3.27
C THR A 550 30.42 -62.85 -2.58
N ASN A 551 30.97 -61.90 -1.80
CA ASN A 551 32.22 -62.12 -1.05
C ASN A 551 32.06 -63.17 0.05
N SER A 552 30.93 -63.16 0.78
CA SER A 552 30.66 -64.16 1.84
C SER A 552 30.65 -65.60 1.33
N LYS A 553 30.23 -65.83 0.07
CA LYS A 553 30.25 -67.15 -0.56
C LYS A 553 31.65 -67.65 -0.94
N TYR A 554 32.62 -66.75 -1.14
CA TYR A 554 34.01 -67.13 -1.42
C TYR A 554 34.77 -67.49 -0.14
N GLU A 555 34.48 -66.82 0.98
CA GLU A 555 35.08 -67.16 2.28
C GLU A 555 34.56 -68.49 2.83
N GLY A 556 33.27 -68.82 2.58
CA GLY A 556 32.68 -70.10 2.99
C GLY A 556 33.19 -71.34 2.24
N THR A 557 33.88 -71.18 1.10
CA THR A 557 34.52 -72.30 0.36
C THR A 557 36.00 -72.49 0.68
N THR A 558 36.66 -71.50 1.29
CA THR A 558 38.06 -71.61 1.74
C THR A 558 38.24 -72.42 3.04
N ASP A 559 37.16 -72.67 3.78
CA ASP A 559 37.22 -73.47 5.02
C ASP A 559 37.27 -75.00 4.77
N ASN A 560 37.07 -75.44 3.52
CA ASN A 560 37.40 -76.80 3.09
C ASN A 560 38.80 -76.79 2.47
N GLY A 561 39.82 -76.85 3.34
CA GLY A 561 41.24 -76.70 3.02
C GLY A 561 41.71 -77.32 1.70
N ARG A 562 42.04 -76.44 0.74
CA ARG A 562 43.10 -76.67 -0.26
C ARG A 562 43.60 -75.33 -0.75
N PHE A 563 44.74 -74.91 -0.20
CA PHE A 563 45.60 -73.93 -0.84
C PHE A 563 45.99 -74.48 -2.22
N ILE A 564 45.62 -73.77 -3.27
CA ILE A 564 46.22 -73.94 -4.60
C ILE A 564 47.07 -72.69 -4.81
N THR A 565 48.31 -72.78 -4.34
CA THR A 565 49.45 -71.91 -4.69
C THR A 565 49.83 -72.08 -6.15
#